data_AF-G2R8M8-F1
#
_entry.id   AF-G2R8M8-F1
#
_cell.length_a   1.000
_cell.length_b   1.000
_cell.length_c   1.000
_cell.angle_alpha   90.00
_cell.angle_beta   90.00
_cell.angle_gamma   90.00
#
_symmetry.space_group_name_H-M   'P 1'
#
loop_
_entity.id
_entity.type
_entity.pdbx_description
1 polymer ?
#
loop_
_entity_poly.entity_id
_entity_poly.type
_entity_poly.pdbx_seq_one_letter_code
_entity_poly.pdbx_strand_id
1 'polypeptide(L)'
;DFIDVLDSTKANILPLYRKTDYTIELLLGTTLLVGLIYLLARKELNIFKEYLYKNLAKGILEPSYEPRLNKIIRKNCYLLPLILEILNYIIGIKYFSKLDVKEAYYRI
;
A
#
# COMPACT_ATOMS: atom_id res chain seq x y z
N ASP A 1 -0.18 -13.05 25.58
CA ASP A 1 0.42 -11.73 25.29
C ASP A 1 0.76 -11.54 23.81
N PHE A 2 -0.26 -11.23 22.98
CA PHE A 2 -0.15 -10.70 21.59
C PHE A 2 -1.45 -9.99 21.17
N ILE A 3 -2.33 -9.67 22.13
CA ILE A 3 -3.68 -9.16 21.87
C ILE A 3 -3.60 -7.78 21.18
N ASP A 4 -2.58 -7.01 21.52
CA ASP A 4 -2.27 -5.72 20.94
C ASP A 4 -1.82 -5.77 19.47
N VAL A 5 -1.08 -6.82 19.07
CA VAL A 5 -0.60 -7.00 17.68
C VAL A 5 -1.76 -7.35 16.74
N LEU A 6 -2.78 -8.05 17.24
CA LEU A 6 -3.96 -8.49 16.48
C LEU A 6 -5.16 -7.54 16.60
N ASP A 7 -5.01 -6.43 17.30
CA ASP A 7 -6.09 -5.48 17.54
C ASP A 7 -6.42 -4.65 16.28
N SER A 8 -7.64 -4.82 15.77
CA SER A 8 -8.14 -4.07 14.62
C SER A 8 -8.30 -2.57 14.87
N THR A 9 -8.42 -2.13 16.12
CA THR A 9 -8.59 -0.72 16.45
C THR A 9 -7.27 0.04 16.32
N LYS A 10 -6.20 -0.50 16.92
CA LYS A 10 -4.82 -0.02 16.74
C LYS A 10 -4.38 -0.07 15.28
N ALA A 11 -4.92 -1.00 14.49
CA ALA A 11 -4.64 -1.11 13.06
C ALA A 11 -5.08 0.08 12.22
N ASN A 12 -6.08 0.86 12.67
CA ASN A 12 -6.59 2.01 11.92
C ASN A 12 -5.78 3.30 12.16
N ILE A 13 -4.81 3.28 13.07
CA ILE A 13 -3.96 4.42 13.39
C ILE A 13 -2.69 4.31 12.55
N LEU A 14 -2.33 5.40 11.88
CA LEU A 14 -1.08 5.47 11.12
C LEU A 14 0.14 5.37 12.05
N PRO A 15 1.18 4.61 11.65
CA PRO A 15 2.43 4.60 12.39
C PRO A 15 3.10 5.99 12.36
N LEU A 16 3.90 6.27 13.37
CA LEU A 16 4.76 7.46 13.39
C LEU A 16 5.84 7.34 12.31
N TYR A 17 6.21 8.47 11.70
CA TYR A 17 7.29 8.58 10.72
C TYR A 17 8.59 7.97 11.25
N ARG A 18 9.24 7.13 10.43
CA ARG A 18 10.52 6.47 10.75
C ARG A 18 11.58 6.86 9.72
N LYS A 19 12.85 6.76 10.12
CA LYS A 19 13.98 7.02 9.21
C LYS A 19 14.08 6.03 8.05
N THR A 20 13.42 4.87 8.17
CA THR A 20 13.36 3.82 7.15
C THR A 20 12.16 3.96 6.21
N ASP A 21 11.37 5.03 6.35
CA ASP A 21 10.20 5.23 5.51
C ASP A 21 10.62 5.39 4.05
N TYR A 22 9.76 4.89 3.15
CA TYR A 22 10.12 4.73 1.76
C TYR A 22 10.16 6.09 1.06
N THR A 23 11.26 6.34 0.38
CA THR A 23 11.38 7.47 -0.55
C THR A 23 11.08 6.99 -1.96
N ILE A 24 10.22 7.73 -2.66
CA ILE A 24 9.89 7.44 -4.06
C ILE A 24 10.89 8.20 -4.93
N GLU A 25 11.81 7.47 -5.57
CA GLU A 25 12.74 8.06 -6.52
C GLU A 25 12.01 8.49 -7.80
N LEU A 26 12.16 9.78 -8.16
CA LEU A 26 11.63 10.35 -9.40
C LEU A 26 12.72 10.44 -10.46
N LEU A 27 12.37 10.14 -11.72
CA LEU A 27 13.24 10.36 -12.86
C LEU A 27 13.39 11.87 -13.14
N LEU A 28 14.58 12.42 -12.95
CA LEU A 28 14.88 13.84 -13.13
C LEU A 28 14.80 14.22 -14.63
N GLY A 29 13.96 15.22 -14.96
CA GLY A 29 13.90 15.81 -16.31
C GLY A 29 12.71 15.41 -17.19
N THR A 30 11.72 14.68 -16.68
CA THR A 30 10.54 14.31 -17.49
C THR A 30 9.42 15.37 -17.39
N THR A 31 8.81 15.74 -18.52
CA THR A 31 7.61 16.58 -18.54
C THR A 31 6.41 15.81 -17.99
N LEU A 32 5.77 16.38 -16.99
CA LEU A 32 4.62 15.78 -16.34
C LEU A 32 3.39 15.85 -17.27
N LEU A 33 2.98 14.71 -17.84
CA LEU A 33 1.75 14.61 -18.62
C LEU A 33 0.57 14.39 -17.67
N VAL A 34 -0.47 15.23 -17.77
CA VAL A 34 -1.74 15.00 -17.06
C VAL A 34 -2.41 13.78 -17.69
N GLY A 35 -2.46 12.68 -16.96
CA GLY A 35 -3.28 11.53 -17.34
C GLY A 35 -4.75 11.88 -17.16
N LEU A 36 -5.59 11.50 -18.12
CA LEU A 36 -7.04 11.55 -17.94
C LEU A 36 -7.42 10.59 -16.80
N ILE A 37 -8.28 11.05 -15.90
CA ILE A 37 -8.95 10.18 -14.93
C ILE A 37 -9.94 9.32 -15.73
N TYR A 38 -9.94 8.01 -15.53
CA TYR A 38 -10.87 7.11 -16.21
C TYR A 38 -12.32 7.53 -15.93
N LEU A 39 -13.15 7.50 -16.98
CA LEU A 39 -14.59 7.71 -16.86
C LEU A 39 -15.20 6.55 -16.07
N LEU A 40 -15.61 6.81 -14.84
CA LEU A 40 -16.28 5.85 -13.96
C LEU A 40 -17.80 5.97 -14.11
N ALA A 41 -18.51 4.84 -14.03
CA ALA A 41 -19.97 4.87 -13.98
C ALA A 41 -20.45 5.52 -12.67
N ARG A 42 -21.67 6.07 -12.63
CA ARG A 42 -22.21 6.77 -11.44
C ARG A 42 -22.16 5.93 -10.16
N LYS A 43 -22.42 4.62 -10.27
CA LYS A 43 -22.35 3.68 -9.14
C LYS A 43 -20.93 3.52 -8.61
N GLU A 44 -19.97 3.31 -9.51
CA GLU A 44 -18.55 3.17 -9.17
C GLU A 44 -17.99 4.47 -8.58
N LEU A 45 -18.41 5.62 -9.11
CA LEU A 45 -18.01 6.94 -8.62
C LEU A 45 -18.50 7.20 -7.20
N ASN A 46 -19.72 6.77 -6.84
CA ASN A 46 -20.22 6.88 -5.48
C ASN A 46 -19.40 6.00 -4.51
N ILE A 47 -19.16 4.75 -4.88
CA ILE A 47 -18.32 3.83 -4.08
C ILE A 47 -16.91 4.39 -3.91
N PHE A 48 -16.34 4.94 -4.99
CA PHE A 48 -15.02 5.54 -4.96
C PHE A 48 -14.97 6.77 -4.04
N LYS A 49 -15.98 7.65 -4.10
CA LYS A 49 -16.08 8.79 -3.18
C LYS A 49 -16.21 8.36 -1.72
N GLU A 50 -17.05 7.38 -1.42
CA GLU A 50 -17.19 6.85 -0.06
C GLU A 50 -15.85 6.30 0.46
N TYR A 51 -15.13 5.56 -0.38
CA TYR A 51 -13.79 5.07 -0.06
C TYR A 51 -12.80 6.23 0.20
N LEU A 52 -12.81 7.27 -0.65
CA LEU A 52 -11.96 8.44 -0.45
C LEU A 52 -12.25 9.15 0.86
N TYR A 53 -13.52 9.46 1.15
CA TYR A 53 -13.90 10.15 2.40
C TYR A 53 -13.53 9.33 3.64
N LYS A 54 -13.72 8.01 3.58
CA LYS A 54 -13.33 7.11 4.66
C LYS A 54 -11.82 7.16 4.93
N ASN A 55 -10.99 7.19 3.88
CA ASN A 55 -9.53 7.18 4.04
C ASN A 55 -8.94 8.56 4.35
N LEU A 56 -9.59 9.64 3.90
CA LEU A 56 -9.29 11.01 4.34
C LEU A 56 -9.55 11.17 5.85
N ALA A 57 -10.69 10.67 6.35
CA ALA A 57 -11.00 10.71 7.79
C ALA A 57 -10.02 9.88 8.64
N LYS A 58 -9.45 8.81 8.06
CA LYS A 58 -8.38 8.02 8.69
C LYS A 58 -7.00 8.69 8.62
N GLY A 59 -6.83 9.75 7.82
CA GLY A 59 -5.54 10.41 7.60
C GLY A 59 -4.58 9.67 6.68
N ILE A 60 -5.00 8.55 6.05
CA ILE A 60 -4.17 7.76 5.11
C ILE A 60 -3.91 8.56 3.82
N LEU A 61 -4.88 9.36 3.42
CA LEU A 61 -4.80 10.22 2.25
C LEU A 61 -4.77 11.68 2.69
N GLU A 62 -3.95 12.48 2.03
CA GLU A 62 -3.92 13.93 2.15
C GLU A 62 -4.01 14.54 0.74
N PRO A 63 -4.80 15.61 0.53
CA PRO A 63 -4.89 16.25 -0.79
C PRO A 63 -3.53 16.83 -1.18
N SER A 64 -3.02 16.39 -2.34
CA SER A 64 -1.79 16.92 -2.91
C SER A 64 -2.09 17.93 -4.03
N TYR A 65 -1.20 18.90 -4.18
CA TYR A 65 -1.31 19.92 -5.23
C TYR A 65 -0.76 19.43 -6.58
N GLU A 66 -0.08 18.28 -6.61
CA GLU A 66 0.62 17.76 -7.81
C GLU A 66 -0.02 16.47 -8.36
N PRO A 67 -0.82 16.55 -9.45
CA PRO A 67 -1.57 15.40 -9.96
C PRO A 67 -0.74 14.38 -10.76
N ARG A 68 0.60 14.43 -10.74
CA ARG A 68 1.42 13.90 -11.86
C ARG A 68 2.53 12.91 -11.51
N LEU A 69 2.40 12.13 -10.44
CA LEU A 69 3.49 11.24 -9.98
C LEU A 69 3.61 9.90 -10.75
N ASN A 70 2.51 9.27 -11.18
CA ASN A 70 2.53 7.86 -11.65
C ASN A 70 3.45 7.55 -12.85
N LYS A 71 3.79 8.54 -13.69
CA LYS A 71 4.60 8.31 -14.90
C LYS A 71 6.11 8.50 -14.67
N ILE A 72 6.49 9.17 -13.59
CA ILE A 72 7.88 9.57 -13.31
C ILE A 72 8.58 8.62 -12.34
N ILE A 73 7.81 7.79 -11.63
CA ILE A 73 8.33 6.91 -10.59
C ILE A 73 9.30 5.91 -11.20
N ARG A 74 10.50 5.85 -10.64
CA ARG A 74 11.46 4.82 -10.98
C ARG A 74 10.95 3.48 -10.43
N LYS A 75 10.71 2.52 -11.31
CA LYS A 75 10.29 1.17 -10.90
C LYS A 75 11.46 0.48 -10.21
N ASN A 76 11.35 0.29 -8.89
CA ASN A 76 12.26 -0.54 -8.13
C ASN A 76 11.68 -1.96 -8.07
N CYS A 77 12.32 -2.89 -8.78
CA CYS A 77 11.92 -4.29 -8.83
C CYS A 77 12.78 -5.09 -7.85
N TYR A 78 12.24 -5.39 -6.68
CA TYR A 78 12.84 -6.37 -5.79
C TYR A 78 12.57 -7.78 -6.32
N LEU A 79 13.59 -8.64 -6.26
CA LEU A 79 13.45 -10.04 -6.65
C LEU A 79 12.54 -10.74 -5.65
N LEU A 80 11.35 -11.13 -6.10
CA LEU A 80 10.45 -11.98 -5.34
C LEU A 80 10.88 -13.43 -5.56
N PRO A 81 11.17 -14.20 -4.49
CA PRO A 81 11.54 -15.60 -4.62
C PRO A 81 10.40 -16.40 -5.26
N LEU A 82 10.75 -17.46 -5.98
CA LEU A 82 9.74 -18.30 -6.62
C LEU A 82 8.93 -19.03 -5.55
N ILE A 83 7.60 -19.07 -5.70
CA ILE A 83 6.71 -19.70 -4.71
C ILE A 83 7.11 -21.16 -4.42
N LEU A 84 7.56 -21.89 -5.44
CA LEU A 84 7.99 -23.28 -5.30
C LEU A 84 9.25 -23.43 -4.45
N GLU A 85 10.20 -22.49 -4.56
CA GLU A 85 11.40 -22.49 -3.73
C GLU A 85 11.02 -22.32 -2.25
N ILE A 86 10.15 -21.36 -1.96
CA ILE A 86 9.65 -21.11 -0.60
C ILE A 86 8.92 -22.34 -0.04
N LEU A 87 8.07 -22.98 -0.86
CA LEU A 87 7.32 -24.18 -0.47
C LEU A 87 8.24 -25.38 -0.20
N ASN A 88 9.36 -25.51 -0.93
CA ASN A 88 10.32 -26.59 -0.70
C ASN A 88 10.99 -26.51 0.67
N TYR A 89 11.26 -25.31 1.20
CA TYR A 89 11.77 -25.13 2.57
C TYR A 89 10.79 -25.59 3.66
N ILE A 90 9.52 -25.71 3.29
CA ILE A 90 8.42 -26.01 4.19
C ILE A 90 8.11 -27.52 4.22
N ILE A 91 8.64 -28.30 3.27
CA ILE A 91 8.44 -29.76 3.18
C ILE A 91 9.11 -30.45 4.39
N GLY A 92 8.31 -31.11 5.23
CA GLY A 92 8.78 -31.90 6.38
C GLY A 92 8.51 -31.26 7.74
N ILE A 93 8.00 -30.03 7.78
CA ILE A 93 7.57 -29.39 9.03
C ILE A 93 6.17 -29.90 9.42
N LYS A 94 5.99 -30.20 10.71
CA LYS A 94 4.78 -30.83 11.27
C LYS A 94 3.66 -29.82 11.60
N TYR A 95 4.00 -28.57 11.90
CA TYR A 95 3.05 -27.54 12.33
C TYR A 95 3.34 -26.21 11.63
N PHE A 96 2.30 -25.53 11.16
CA PHE A 96 2.40 -24.23 10.51
C PHE A 96 1.41 -23.24 11.11
N SER A 97 1.83 -21.98 11.20
CA SER A 97 0.97 -20.83 11.47
C SER A 97 1.04 -19.88 10.28
N LYS A 98 -0.12 -19.57 9.70
CA LYS A 98 -0.24 -18.57 8.63
C LYS A 98 -0.75 -17.28 9.24
N LEU A 99 0.02 -16.21 9.10
CA LEU A 99 -0.37 -14.86 9.49
C LEU A 99 -0.59 -14.04 8.24
N ASP A 100 -1.73 -13.36 8.17
CA ASP A 100 -2.06 -12.44 7.07
C ASP A 100 -2.14 -11.02 7.63
N VAL A 101 -1.35 -10.12 7.06
CA VAL A 101 -1.25 -8.73 7.51
C VAL A 101 -2.20 -7.87 6.68
N LYS A 102 -3.33 -7.51 7.28
CA LYS A 102 -4.29 -6.59 6.64
C LYS A 102 -3.68 -5.20 6.49
N GLU A 103 -3.88 -4.61 5.32
CA GLU A 103 -3.49 -3.22 5.04
C GLU A 103 -1.98 -2.95 5.28
N ALA A 104 -1.13 -3.97 5.08
CA ALA A 104 0.31 -3.91 5.37
C ALA A 104 1.00 -2.68 4.76
N TYR A 105 0.61 -2.29 3.54
CA TYR A 105 1.18 -1.14 2.83
C TYR A 105 0.93 0.20 3.51
N TYR A 106 -0.12 0.36 4.32
CA TYR A 106 -0.36 1.61 5.06
C TYR A 106 0.47 1.70 6.35
N ARG A 107 1.21 0.64 6.70
CA ARG A 107 2.02 0.56 7.92
C ARG A 107 3.53 0.67 7.69
N ILE A 108 3.90 0.75 6.42
CA ILE A 108 5.27 0.82 5.96
C ILE A 108 5.85 2.20 6.28
#